data_AF-A0A2M9N2A2-F1
#
_entry.id   AF-A0A2M9N2A2-F1
#
_cell.length_a   1.000
_cell.length_b   1.000
_cell.length_c   1.000
_cell.angle_alpha   90.00
_cell.angle_beta   90.00
_cell.angle_gamma   90.00
#
_symmetry.space_group_name_H-M   'P 1'
#
loop_
_entity.id
_entity.type
_entity.pdbx_description
1 polymer ?
#
loop_
_entity_poly.entity_id
_entity_poly.type
_entity_poly.pdbx_seq_one_letter_code
_entity_poly.pdbx_strand_id
1 'polypeptide(L)'
;MAKAKVPKRPTRDEFVLEELGNQLTEAYQEESVIVLTVWGWEEAVRGQIDQMDSRTGKVHMKQHGVITKVPFMDIMEVNYPRD
;
A
#
# COMPACT_ATOMS: atom_id res chain seq x y z
N MET A 1 2.00 22.68 16.95
CA MET A 1 1.63 21.26 16.75
C MET A 1 2.92 20.45 16.81
N ALA A 2 3.17 19.72 17.89
CA ALA A 2 4.37 18.88 17.98
C ALA A 2 4.26 17.80 16.89
N LYS A 3 5.22 17.73 15.97
CA LYS A 3 5.29 16.65 14.99
C LYS A 3 5.30 15.33 15.76
N ALA A 4 4.25 14.53 15.64
CA ALA A 4 4.24 13.18 16.17
C ALA A 4 5.52 12.48 15.71
N LYS A 5 6.29 11.92 16.63
CA LYS A 5 7.50 11.17 16.30
C LYS A 5 7.06 9.96 15.49
N VAL A 6 7.24 10.03 14.16
CA VAL A 6 6.98 8.88 13.30
C VAL A 6 7.89 7.75 13.78
N PRO A 7 7.33 6.61 14.22
CA PRO A 7 8.14 5.50 14.72
C PRO A 7 9.08 5.04 13.62
N LYS A 8 10.27 4.55 13.96
CA LYS A 8 11.24 4.06 12.97
C LYS A 8 10.55 3.09 12.01
N ARG A 9 10.81 3.24 10.72
CA ARG A 9 10.28 2.36 9.68
C ARG A 9 10.63 0.90 10.00
N PRO A 10 9.67 -0.04 9.95
CA PRO A 10 9.95 -1.44 10.22
C PRO A 10 10.92 -1.98 9.17
N THR A 11 11.86 -2.81 9.63
CA THR A 11 12.64 -3.67 8.73
C THR A 11 11.77 -4.90 8.44
N ARG A 12 11.59 -5.22 7.16
CA ARG A 12 10.89 -6.43 6.70
C ARG A 12 11.91 -7.39 6.11
N ASP A 13 11.78 -8.67 6.42
CA ASP A 13 12.52 -9.70 5.72
C ASP A 13 11.94 -9.97 4.33
N GLU A 14 12.67 -10.78 3.55
CA GLU A 14 12.32 -11.11 2.17
C GLU A 14 10.98 -11.84 2.06
N PHE A 15 10.66 -12.73 3.00
CA PHE A 15 9.41 -13.49 2.99
C PHE A 15 8.20 -12.57 3.16
N VAL A 16 8.25 -11.63 4.10
CA VAL A 16 7.18 -10.63 4.29
C VAL A 16 7.01 -9.73 3.06
N LEU A 17 8.11 -9.37 2.39
CA LEU A 17 8.05 -8.57 1.16
C LEU A 17 7.46 -9.38 0.00
N GLU A 18 7.80 -10.65 -0.12
CA GLU A 18 7.24 -11.55 -1.13
C GLU A 18 5.73 -11.74 -0.92
N GLU A 19 5.29 -11.98 0.31
CA GLU A 19 3.86 -12.10 0.63
C GLU A 19 3.08 -10.83 0.29
N LEU A 20 3.58 -9.65 0.68
CA LEU A 20 2.97 -8.37 0.31
C LEU A 20 2.93 -8.18 -1.22
N GLY A 21 4.00 -8.56 -1.92
CA GLY A 21 4.07 -8.50 -3.37
C GLY A 21 3.02 -9.39 -4.04
N ASN A 22 2.85 -10.61 -3.53
CA ASN A 22 1.84 -11.56 -4.00
C ASN A 22 0.42 -11.01 -3.78
N GLN A 23 0.12 -10.52 -2.57
CA GLN A 23 -1.19 -9.93 -2.26
C GLN A 23 -1.53 -8.73 -3.15
N LEU A 24 -0.57 -7.84 -3.41
CA LEU A 24 -0.76 -6.69 -4.29
C LEU A 24 -0.95 -7.12 -5.75
N THR A 25 -0.22 -8.16 -6.18
CA THR A 25 -0.34 -8.68 -7.54
C THR A 25 -1.70 -9.32 -7.77
N GLU A 26 -2.18 -10.13 -6.82
CA GLU A 26 -3.52 -10.70 -6.82
C GLU A 26 -4.58 -9.59 -6.86
N ALA A 27 -4.49 -8.61 -5.95
CA ALA A 27 -5.43 -7.49 -5.92
C ALA A 27 -5.47 -6.68 -7.23
N TYR A 28 -4.32 -6.50 -7.88
CA TYR A 28 -4.23 -5.82 -9.17
C TYR A 28 -4.88 -6.64 -10.29
N GLN A 29 -4.62 -7.95 -10.35
CA GLN A 29 -5.16 -8.83 -11.38
C GLN A 29 -6.67 -9.02 -11.25
N GLU A 30 -7.18 -9.07 -10.02
CA GLU A 30 -8.60 -9.22 -9.72
C GLU A 30 -9.37 -7.89 -9.79
N GLU A 31 -8.68 -6.77 -10.02
CA GLU A 31 -9.25 -5.42 -9.92
C GLU A 31 -9.94 -5.19 -8.56
N SER A 32 -9.41 -5.80 -7.50
CA SER A 32 -9.98 -5.77 -6.17
C SER A 32 -9.83 -4.38 -5.53
N VAL A 33 -10.88 -3.92 -4.85
CA VAL A 33 -10.78 -2.78 -3.95
C VAL A 33 -10.08 -3.26 -2.68
N ILE A 34 -8.94 -2.66 -2.34
CA ILE A 34 -8.18 -2.98 -1.13
C ILE A 34 -7.97 -1.73 -0.26
N VAL A 35 -7.56 -1.97 0.98
CA VAL A 35 -7.17 -0.94 1.94
C VAL A 35 -5.72 -1.18 2.35
N LEU A 36 -4.86 -0.19 2.15
CA LEU A 36 -3.45 -0.21 2.50
C LEU A 36 -3.21 0.58 3.79
N THR A 37 -2.63 -0.07 4.79
CA THR A 37 -2.03 0.62 5.92
C THR A 37 -0.62 1.06 5.52
N VAL A 38 -0.29 2.35 5.65
CA VAL A 38 1.00 2.90 5.17
C VAL A 38 1.80 3.46 6.35
N TRP A 39 3.08 3.09 6.43
CA TRP A 39 3.96 3.56 7.48
C TRP A 39 4.11 5.09 7.43
N GLY A 40 3.92 5.73 8.58
CA GLY A 40 4.02 7.18 8.72
C GLY A 40 2.83 7.97 8.18
N TRP A 41 1.77 7.29 7.73
CA TRP A 41 0.52 7.92 7.33
C TRP A 41 -0.53 7.64 8.40
N GLU A 42 -1.32 8.67 8.76
CA GLU A 42 -2.38 8.52 9.76
C GLU A 42 -3.61 7.80 9.18
N GLU A 43 -3.90 8.04 7.90
CA GLU A 43 -5.04 7.46 7.20
C GLU A 43 -4.59 6.32 6.26
N ALA A 44 -5.39 5.25 6.23
CA ALA A 44 -5.22 4.17 5.28
C ALA A 44 -5.64 4.60 3.87
N VAL A 45 -5.05 3.96 2.85
CA VAL A 45 -5.37 4.24 1.44
C VAL A 45 -6.30 3.17 0.92
N ARG A 46 -7.55 3.54 0.63
CA ARG A 46 -8.55 2.63 0.01
C ARG A 46 -8.62 2.87 -1.50
N GLY A 47 -8.73 1.82 -2.30
CA GLY A 47 -8.91 1.93 -3.75
C GLY A 47 -8.55 0.66 -4.50
N GLN A 48 -8.60 0.73 -5.83
CA GLN A 48 -8.05 -0.31 -6.70
C GLN A 48 -6.60 0.05 -7.07
N ILE A 49 -5.79 -0.94 -7.42
CA ILE A 49 -4.45 -0.69 -7.97
C ILE A 49 -4.60 -0.33 -9.45
N ASP A 50 -4.13 0.86 -9.84
CA ASP A 50 -4.10 1.32 -11.24
C ASP A 50 -2.78 0.91 -11.93
N GLN A 51 -1.69 0.91 -11.18
CA GLN A 51 -0.37 0.54 -11.68
C GLN A 51 0.58 0.13 -10.55
N MET A 52 1.37 -0.93 -10.78
CA MET A 52 2.58 -1.23 -10.00
C MET A 52 3.80 -0.70 -10.76
N ASP A 53 4.34 0.45 -10.36
CA ASP A 53 5.48 1.11 -11.03
C ASP A 53 6.82 0.56 -10.53
N SER A 54 7.35 -0.43 -11.24
CA SER A 54 8.64 -1.07 -10.93
C SER A 54 9.85 -0.12 -11.02
N ARG A 55 9.74 0.99 -11.77
CA ARG A 55 10.82 1.98 -11.89
C ARG A 55 10.93 2.85 -10.64
N THR A 56 9.81 3.16 -10.00
CA THR A 56 9.80 4.01 -8.79
C THR A 56 9.56 3.24 -7.49
N GLY A 57 9.21 1.95 -7.58
CA GLY A 57 8.86 1.12 -6.43
C GLY A 57 7.57 1.57 -5.76
N LYS A 58 6.62 2.13 -6.52
CA LYS A 58 5.36 2.68 -6.01
C LYS A 58 4.17 1.92 -6.56
N VAL A 59 3.19 1.71 -5.69
CA VAL A 59 1.85 1.23 -6.02
C VAL A 59 0.95 2.45 -6.20
N HIS A 60 0.33 2.57 -7.36
CA HIS A 60 -0.62 3.64 -7.67
C HIS A 60 -2.02 3.16 -7.32
N MET A 61 -2.57 3.73 -6.24
CA MET A 61 -3.93 3.46 -5.77
C MET A 61 -4.90 4.46 -6.40
N LYS A 62 -5.98 3.97 -7.00
CA LYS A 62 -7.02 4.78 -7.62
C LYS A 62 -8.30 4.72 -6.81
N GLN A 63 -8.82 5.89 -6.48
CA GLN A 63 -10.13 6.03 -5.83
C GLN A 63 -10.80 7.31 -6.33
N HIS A 64 -12.05 7.20 -6.79
CA HIS A 64 -12.84 8.35 -7.27
C HIS A 64 -12.11 9.26 -8.28
N GLY A 65 -11.29 8.67 -9.16
CA GLY A 65 -10.50 9.40 -10.17
C GLY A 65 -9.21 10.05 -9.66
N VAL A 66 -8.89 9.92 -8.37
CA VAL A 66 -7.63 10.40 -7.77
C VAL A 66 -6.63 9.25 -7.68
N ILE A 67 -5.37 9.53 -8.04
CA ILE A 67 -4.25 8.59 -7.91
C ILE A 67 -3.39 8.97 -6.70
N THR A 68 -3.32 8.05 -5.73
CA THR A 68 -2.43 8.12 -4.56
C THR A 68 -1.26 7.19 -4.78
N LYS A 69 -0.03 7.72 -4.75
CA LYS A 69 1.19 6.94 -4.99
C LYS A 69 1.81 6.50 -3.67
N VAL A 70 1.75 5.21 -3.39
CA VAL A 70 2.24 4.61 -2.13
C VAL A 70 3.55 3.87 -2.39
N PRO A 71 4.66 4.19 -1.68
CA PRO A 71 5.88 3.39 -1.77
C PRO A 71 5.60 1.97 -1.29
N PHE A 72 5.94 0.96 -2.10
CA PHE A 72 5.76 -0.47 -1.73
C PHE A 72 6.38 -0.78 -0.36
N MET A 73 7.59 -0.25 -0.20
CA MET A 73 8.40 -0.30 0.99
C MET A 73 7.73 0.26 2.26
N ASP A 74 6.74 1.14 2.13
CA ASP A 74 6.02 1.73 3.26
C ASP A 74 4.67 1.04 3.51
N ILE A 75 4.19 0.18 2.61
CA ILE A 75 2.98 -0.62 2.82
C ILE A 75 3.21 -1.57 3.98
N MET A 76 2.32 -1.51 4.97
CA MET A 76 2.37 -2.35 6.16
C MET A 76 1.43 -3.52 6.11
N GLU A 77 0.30 -3.36 5.43
CA GLU A 77 -0.77 -4.35 5.41
C GLU A 77 -1.66 -4.12 4.19
N VAL A 78 -2.17 -5.21 3.63
CA VAL A 78 -3.19 -5.23 2.58
C VAL A 78 -4.44 -5.86 3.16
N ASN A 79 -5.55 -5.13 3.14
CA ASN A 79 -6.84 -5.61 3.63
C ASN A 79 -7.89 -5.58 2.52
N TYR A 80 -8.76 -6.59 2.50
CA TYR A 80 -9.93 -6.64 1.62
C TYR A 80 -11.17 -6.17 2.41
N PRO A 81 -11.77 -5.02 2.06
CA PRO A 81 -13.01 -4.55 2.67
C PRO A 81 -14.13 -5.58 2.47
N ARG A 82 -14.96 -5.76 3.51
CA ARG A 82 -16.10 -6.70 3.51
C ARG A 82 -17.46 -6.01 3.47
N ASP A 83 -17.45 -4.67 3.31
CA ASP A 83 -18.64 -3.82 3.23
C ASP A 83 -19.39 -3.92 1.89
#